data_AF-A0A8T1V880-F1
#
_entry.id   AF-A0A8T1V880-F1
#
_cell.length_a   1.000
_cell.length_b   1.000
_cell.length_c   1.000
_cell.angle_alpha   90.00
_cell.angle_beta   90.00
_cell.angle_gamma   90.00
#
_symmetry.space_group_name_H-M   'P 1'
#
loop_
_entity.id
_entity.type
_entity.pdbx_description
1 polymer ?
#
loop_
_entity_poly.entity_id
_entity_poly.type
_entity_poly.pdbx_seq_one_letter_code
_entity_poly.pdbx_strand_id
1 'polypeptide(L)'
;MEGEHHEEMEELRGQDTEEDYEAGSKRRLFRFKPRFDVVLVREVIRSFPWAAGYGRTRSAWMHVAQRVQAELEDMGSLSFSKGAALDHAIVKRRVDMLLDAFRKNEMSGLRGSGTPEDFDMRNKLLAILLRV
;
A
#
# COMPACT_ATOMS: atom_id res chain seq x y z
N MET A 1 9.06 -0.19 -60.34
CA MET A 1 9.47 -1.43 -59.66
C MET A 1 10.74 -1.08 -58.93
N GLU A 2 10.59 -0.61 -57.70
CA GLU A 2 10.85 -1.34 -56.43
C GLU A 2 12.03 -0.58 -55.80
N GLY A 3 12.13 -0.26 -54.53
CA GLY A 3 11.32 -0.48 -53.34
C GLY A 3 12.06 0.25 -52.21
N GLU A 4 11.31 0.79 -51.26
CA GLU A 4 11.75 1.72 -50.22
C GLU A 4 12.71 1.06 -49.21
N HIS A 5 13.77 1.77 -48.82
CA HIS A 5 14.70 1.37 -47.76
C HIS A 5 14.31 2.05 -46.43
N HIS A 6 13.43 1.35 -45.70
CA HIS A 6 13.33 1.22 -44.25
C HIS A 6 14.15 2.21 -43.37
N GLU A 7 13.53 3.33 -42.99
CA GLU A 7 13.83 4.07 -41.76
C GLU A 7 12.92 3.53 -40.64
N GLU A 8 13.48 2.83 -39.65
CA GLU A 8 12.77 2.61 -38.37
C GLU A 8 13.60 3.22 -37.24
N MET A 9 13.23 4.45 -36.94
CA MET A 9 13.57 5.19 -35.74
C MET A 9 12.92 4.53 -34.51
N GLU A 10 13.73 4.40 -33.46
CA GLU A 10 13.39 4.48 -32.03
C GLU A 10 11.91 4.34 -31.63
N GLU A 11 11.53 3.19 -31.09
CA GLU A 11 10.59 3.14 -29.98
C GLU A 11 11.26 2.46 -28.78
N LEU A 12 11.73 3.31 -27.86
CA LEU A 12 12.19 2.97 -26.53
C LEU A 12 11.15 2.09 -25.82
N ARG A 13 11.39 0.77 -25.81
CA ARG A 13 10.76 -0.15 -24.87
C ARG A 13 11.26 0.21 -23.48
N GLY A 14 10.42 0.92 -22.73
CA GLY A 14 10.63 1.27 -21.32
C GLY A 14 11.22 0.11 -20.54
N GLN A 15 12.52 0.21 -20.34
CA GLN A 15 13.34 -0.72 -19.58
C GLN A 15 13.44 -0.06 -18.21
N ASP A 16 12.43 -0.28 -17.36
CA ASP A 16 12.49 0.03 -15.93
C ASP A 16 13.49 -0.94 -15.27
N THR A 17 14.76 -0.80 -15.63
CA THR A 17 15.92 -1.25 -14.88
C THR A 17 16.49 -0.03 -14.20
N GLU A 18 15.82 0.44 -13.15
CA GLU A 18 16.48 1.32 -12.16
C GLU A 18 17.03 0.46 -11.03
N GLU A 19 18.21 -0.05 -11.34
CA GLU A 19 19.38 -0.21 -10.48
C GLU A 19 19.22 0.30 -9.03
N ASP A 20 19.16 -0.66 -8.11
CA ASP A 20 19.23 -0.46 -6.67
C ASP A 20 20.71 -0.24 -6.27
N TYR A 21 21.24 0.97 -6.50
CA TYR A 21 22.53 1.40 -5.95
C TYR A 21 22.41 2.74 -5.20
N GLU A 22 22.96 2.76 -3.99
CA GLU A 22 22.85 3.82 -2.99
C GLU A 22 23.47 5.17 -3.41
N ALA A 23 22.84 6.29 -3.02
CA ALA A 23 23.50 7.49 -2.47
C ALA A 23 22.50 8.63 -2.20
N GLY A 24 22.40 9.09 -0.95
CA GLY A 24 21.79 10.38 -0.60
C GLY A 24 20.70 10.30 0.46
N SER A 25 21.04 10.77 1.67
CA SER A 25 20.20 10.85 2.87
C SER A 25 19.00 11.81 2.72
N LYS A 26 18.04 11.45 1.87
CA LYS A 26 16.67 11.98 1.94
C LYS A 26 15.89 11.00 2.80
N ARG A 27 15.40 11.43 3.98
CA ARG A 27 14.45 10.66 4.80
C ARG A 27 13.36 10.13 3.86
N ARG A 28 13.40 8.83 3.52
CA ARG A 28 12.40 8.21 2.64
C ARG A 28 11.07 8.33 3.36
N LEU A 29 10.16 9.15 2.82
CA LEU A 29 8.81 9.27 3.36
C LEU A 29 8.15 7.89 3.31
N PHE A 30 7.46 7.54 4.39
CA PHE A 30 6.68 6.31 4.46
C PHE A 30 5.68 6.27 3.30
N ARG A 31 5.69 5.16 2.55
CA ARG A 31 4.75 4.89 1.47
C ARG A 31 4.17 3.49 1.64
N PHE A 32 2.85 3.38 1.51
CA PHE A 32 2.20 2.09 1.53
C PHE A 32 2.62 1.24 0.35
N LYS A 33 3.11 0.04 0.66
CA LYS A 33 3.37 -1.05 -0.29
C LYS A 33 2.29 -2.12 -0.12
N PRO A 34 2.08 -3.02 -1.10
CA PRO A 34 1.14 -4.14 -0.99
C PRO A 34 1.31 -4.96 0.30
N ARG A 35 2.54 -5.30 0.68
CA ARG A 35 2.84 -5.96 1.97
C ARG A 35 2.34 -5.17 3.19
N PHE A 36 2.41 -3.84 3.15
CA PHE A 36 1.92 -2.99 4.24
C PHE A 36 0.39 -2.89 4.22
N ASP A 37 -0.22 -2.92 3.03
CA ASP A 37 -1.67 -3.00 2.88
C ASP A 37 -2.21 -4.30 3.51
N VAL A 38 -1.50 -5.43 3.39
CA VAL A 38 -1.88 -6.71 4.03
C VAL A 38 -1.98 -6.53 5.56
N VAL A 39 -0.95 -5.96 6.19
CA VAL A 39 -0.94 -5.69 7.64
C VAL A 39 -2.07 -4.74 8.01
N LEU A 40 -2.20 -3.64 7.26
CA LEU A 40 -3.23 -2.63 7.48
C LEU A 40 -4.63 -3.24 7.47
N VAL A 41 -4.99 -3.95 6.41
CA VAL A 41 -6.34 -4.51 6.25
C VAL A 41 -6.59 -5.59 7.32
N ARG A 42 -5.58 -6.39 7.68
CA ARG A 42 -5.68 -7.37 8.76
C ARG A 42 -5.99 -6.70 10.11
N GLU A 43 -5.29 -5.63 10.47
CA GLU A 43 -5.55 -4.92 11.74
C GLU A 43 -6.90 -4.20 11.75
N VAL A 44 -7.34 -3.72 10.59
CA VAL A 44 -8.66 -3.11 10.41
C VAL A 44 -9.78 -4.13 10.59
N ILE A 45 -9.65 -5.34 10.01
CA ILE A 45 -10.61 -6.43 10.23
C ILE A 45 -10.66 -6.80 11.71
N ARG A 46 -9.49 -6.96 12.35
CA ARG A 46 -9.41 -7.33 13.77
C ARG A 46 -10.02 -6.28 14.71
N SER A 47 -9.76 -5.00 14.45
CA SER A 47 -10.19 -3.91 15.34
C SER A 47 -11.56 -3.34 14.99
N PHE A 48 -12.03 -3.59 13.77
CA PHE A 48 -13.28 -3.12 13.16
C PHE A 48 -13.68 -1.70 13.58
N PRO A 49 -12.90 -0.67 13.20
CA PRO A 49 -13.00 0.67 13.77
C PRO A 49 -14.35 1.38 13.49
N TRP A 50 -15.12 0.92 12.50
CA TRP A 50 -16.46 1.46 12.21
C TRP A 50 -17.52 1.07 13.24
N ALA A 51 -17.35 -0.05 13.96
CA ALA A 51 -18.27 -0.44 15.04
C ALA A 51 -17.99 0.29 16.37
N ALA A 52 -16.98 1.15 16.41
CA ALA A 52 -16.70 1.95 17.58
C ALA A 52 -17.91 2.86 17.89
N GLY A 53 -18.41 2.80 19.13
CA GLY A 53 -19.54 3.63 19.57
C GLY A 53 -19.31 5.13 19.33
N TYR A 54 -20.40 5.90 19.33
CA TYR A 54 -20.39 7.33 19.01
C TYR A 54 -19.23 8.10 19.67
N GLY A 55 -18.51 8.90 18.87
CA GLY A 55 -17.35 9.67 19.32
C GLY A 55 -16.04 8.88 19.48
N ARG A 56 -16.04 7.53 19.40
CA ARG A 56 -14.84 6.70 19.60
C ARG A 56 -14.15 6.25 18.32
N THR A 57 -14.73 6.47 17.15
CA THR A 57 -14.16 6.05 15.86
C THR A 57 -12.75 6.58 15.65
N ARG A 58 -12.48 7.85 16.01
CA ARG A 58 -11.12 8.41 15.91
C ARG A 58 -10.11 7.62 16.73
N SER A 59 -10.43 7.32 17.99
CA SER A 59 -9.56 6.54 18.88
C SER A 59 -9.36 5.11 18.36
N ALA A 60 -10.40 4.49 17.79
CA ALA A 60 -10.27 3.18 17.16
C ALA A 60 -9.29 3.21 15.96
N TRP A 61 -9.35 4.24 15.11
CA TRP A 61 -8.39 4.42 14.02
C TRP A 61 -6.96 4.72 14.52
N MET A 62 -6.82 5.46 15.62
CA MET A 62 -5.50 5.66 16.27
C MET A 62 -4.92 4.33 16.75
N HIS A 63 -5.75 3.47 17.32
CA HIS A 63 -5.32 2.13 17.76
C HIS A 63 -4.88 1.25 16.58
N VAL A 64 -5.62 1.27 15.48
CA VAL A 64 -5.22 0.59 14.23
C VAL A 64 -3.86 1.10 13.76
N ALA A 65 -3.65 2.42 13.70
CA ALA A 65 -2.38 2.98 13.25
C ALA A 65 -1.19 2.56 14.13
N GLN A 66 -1.39 2.54 15.45
CA GLN A 66 -0.38 2.07 16.41
C GLN A 66 -0.04 0.59 16.20
N ARG A 67 -1.05 -0.28 16.03
CA ARG A 67 -0.81 -1.70 15.78
C ARG A 67 -0.09 -1.93 14.45
N VAL A 68 -0.51 -1.25 13.38
CA VAL A 68 0.15 -1.35 12.07
C VAL A 68 1.60 -0.92 12.17
N GLN A 69 1.88 0.18 12.87
CA GLN A 69 3.25 0.63 13.10
C GLN A 69 4.08 -0.44 13.83
N ALA A 70 3.58 -0.96 14.96
CA ALA A 70 4.28 -1.96 15.76
C ALA A 70 4.58 -3.26 14.96
N GLU A 71 3.62 -3.74 14.17
CA GLU A 71 3.79 -4.93 13.32
C GLU A 71 4.81 -4.70 12.19
N LEU A 72 4.83 -3.50 11.61
CA LEU A 72 5.79 -3.15 10.56
C LEU A 72 7.23 -3.00 11.11
N GLU A 73 7.36 -2.53 12.35
CA GLU A 73 8.62 -2.47 13.10
C GLU A 73 9.11 -3.88 13.45
N ASP A 74 8.24 -4.75 13.98
CA ASP A 74 8.57 -6.13 14.37
C ASP A 74 9.04 -6.99 13.18
N MET A 75 8.41 -6.80 12.02
CA MET A 75 8.84 -7.45 10.78
C MET A 75 10.13 -6.87 10.17
N GLY A 76 10.79 -5.91 10.83
CA GLY A 76 12.00 -5.23 10.35
C GLY A 76 11.79 -4.45 9.04
N SER A 77 10.54 -4.20 8.65
CA SER A 77 10.21 -3.61 7.35
C SER A 77 10.40 -2.10 7.33
N LEU A 78 10.23 -1.45 8.49
CA LEU A 78 10.39 -0.02 8.69
C LEU A 78 10.85 0.24 10.13
N SER A 79 11.65 1.29 10.31
CA SER A 79 11.91 1.86 11.63
C SER A 79 11.28 3.24 11.66
N PHE A 80 10.26 3.42 12.48
CA PHE A 80 9.74 4.75 12.75
C PHE A 80 10.62 5.38 13.82
N SER A 81 11.15 6.57 13.54
CA SER A 81 11.93 7.31 14.54
C SER A 81 11.05 7.67 15.73
N LYS A 82 11.65 7.77 16.91
CA LYS A 82 10.95 8.15 18.14
C LYS A 82 10.22 9.49 17.91
N GLY A 83 8.88 9.46 17.94
CA GLY A 83 8.02 10.63 17.69
C GLY A 83 7.42 10.74 16.28
N ALA A 84 7.81 9.89 15.33
CA ALA A 84 7.18 9.80 14.01
C ALA A 84 6.10 8.71 13.99
N ALA A 85 4.95 8.98 14.64
CA ALA A 85 3.84 8.04 14.65
C ALA A 85 3.13 7.97 13.29
N LEU A 86 2.69 6.79 12.89
CA LEU A 86 1.82 6.62 11.74
C LEU A 86 0.46 7.31 12.01
N ASP A 87 0.07 8.23 11.13
CA ASP A 87 -1.16 9.00 11.31
C ASP A 87 -2.41 8.15 11.01
N HIS A 88 -3.33 8.09 11.98
CA HIS A 88 -4.65 7.47 11.85
C HIS A 88 -5.46 7.96 10.64
N ALA A 89 -5.34 9.23 10.25
CA ALA A 89 -6.02 9.79 9.09
C ALA A 89 -5.45 9.23 7.77
N ILE A 90 -4.13 9.04 7.71
CA ILE A 90 -3.43 8.44 6.57
C ILE A 90 -3.80 6.97 6.42
N VAL A 91 -3.82 6.23 7.54
CA VAL A 91 -4.26 4.83 7.63
C VAL A 91 -5.70 4.68 7.14
N LYS A 92 -6.63 5.46 7.69
CA LYS A 92 -8.03 5.45 7.27
C LYS A 92 -8.16 5.74 5.78
N ARG A 93 -7.53 6.82 5.29
CA ARG A 93 -7.58 7.18 3.87
C ARG A 93 -7.07 6.05 2.98
N ARG A 94 -5.99 5.37 3.38
CA ARG A 94 -5.46 4.24 2.60
C ARG A 94 -6.47 3.10 2.51
N VAL A 95 -7.16 2.77 3.60
CA VAL A 95 -8.22 1.75 3.60
C VAL A 95 -9.37 2.17 2.69
N ASP A 96 -9.83 3.43 2.79
CA ASP A 96 -10.91 3.94 1.94
C ASP A 96 -10.53 3.83 0.44
N MET A 97 -9.30 4.19 0.07
CA MET A 97 -8.77 4.04 -1.29
C MET A 97 -8.74 2.58 -1.76
N LEU A 98 -8.29 1.66 -0.88
CA LEU A 98 -8.23 0.24 -1.20
C LEU A 98 -9.62 -0.35 -1.42
N LEU A 99 -10.59 0.01 -0.58
CA LEU A 99 -11.96 -0.47 -0.70
C LEU A 99 -12.64 0.09 -1.95
N ASP A 100 -12.41 1.36 -2.28
CA ASP A 100 -12.93 1.97 -3.51
C ASP A 100 -12.36 1.30 -4.76
N ALA A 101 -11.03 1.17 -4.86
CA ALA A 101 -10.39 0.50 -5.98
C ALA A 101 -10.80 -0.97 -6.09
N PHE A 102 -11.00 -1.67 -4.97
CA PHE A 102 -11.44 -3.06 -4.98
C PHE A 102 -12.87 -3.19 -5.50
N ARG A 103 -13.79 -2.32 -5.07
CA ARG A 103 -15.19 -2.30 -5.54
C ARG A 103 -15.29 -2.00 -7.04
N LYS A 104 -14.41 -1.15 -7.57
CA LYS A 104 -14.34 -0.79 -8.99
C LYS A 104 -13.54 -1.79 -9.84
N ASN A 105 -12.94 -2.80 -9.20
CA ASN A 105 -12.02 -3.75 -9.85
C ASN A 105 -10.77 -3.08 -10.48
N GLU A 106 -10.34 -1.94 -9.91
CA GLU A 106 -9.22 -1.09 -10.36
C GLU A 106 -7.94 -1.31 -9.53
N MET A 107 -7.79 -2.50 -8.92
CA MET A 107 -6.64 -2.80 -8.05
C MET A 107 -5.30 -2.81 -8.78
N SER A 108 -5.29 -2.85 -10.11
CA SER A 108 -4.10 -2.72 -10.96
C SER A 108 -3.39 -1.38 -10.74
N GLY A 109 -4.13 -0.28 -10.59
CA GLY A 109 -3.56 1.06 -10.33
C GLY A 109 -2.88 1.21 -8.96
N LEU A 110 -3.09 0.25 -8.05
CA LEU A 110 -2.47 0.20 -6.73
C LEU A 110 -1.40 -0.90 -6.61
N ARG A 111 -1.00 -1.52 -7.73
CA ARG A 111 0.12 -2.47 -7.78
C ARG A 111 1.44 -1.70 -7.73
N GLY A 112 1.87 -1.33 -6.52
CA GLY A 112 3.27 -0.92 -6.29
C GLY A 112 4.20 -2.13 -6.27
N SER A 113 5.48 -1.93 -5.95
CA SER A 113 6.41 -3.05 -5.75
C SER A 113 5.95 -3.98 -4.62
N GLY A 114 5.78 -5.26 -4.94
CA GLY A 114 5.27 -6.30 -4.04
C GLY A 114 5.23 -7.64 -4.75
N THR A 115 5.05 -8.72 -3.99
CA THR A 115 5.00 -10.06 -4.57
C THR A 115 3.58 -10.45 -4.98
N PRO A 116 3.39 -11.43 -5.90
CA PRO A 116 2.08 -12.01 -6.20
C PRO A 116 1.30 -12.40 -4.95
N GLU A 117 1.98 -12.98 -3.96
CA GLU A 117 1.39 -13.43 -2.70
C GLU A 117 0.85 -12.25 -1.88
N ASP A 118 1.57 -11.12 -1.83
CA ASP A 118 1.10 -9.91 -1.16
C ASP A 118 -0.17 -9.36 -1.82
N PHE A 119 -0.20 -9.33 -3.16
CA PHE A 119 -1.37 -8.85 -3.90
C PHE A 119 -2.59 -9.73 -3.65
N ASP A 120 -2.41 -11.05 -3.72
CA ASP A 120 -3.46 -12.04 -3.51
C ASP A 120 -3.99 -11.99 -2.08
N MET A 121 -3.09 -11.92 -1.09
CA MET A 121 -3.47 -11.84 0.32
C MET A 121 -4.22 -10.55 0.61
N ARG A 122 -3.75 -9.41 0.09
CA ARG A 122 -4.44 -8.12 0.20
C ARG A 122 -5.85 -8.20 -0.37
N ASN A 123 -6.02 -8.78 -1.56
CA ASN A 123 -7.32 -8.89 -2.21
C ASN A 123 -8.27 -9.82 -1.44
N LYS A 124 -7.77 -10.95 -0.90
CA LYS A 124 -8.55 -11.85 -0.03
C LYS A 124 -9.01 -11.12 1.23
N LEU A 125 -8.14 -10.35 1.88
CA LEU A 125 -8.48 -9.58 3.07
C LEU A 125 -9.50 -8.47 2.76
N LEU A 126 -9.36 -7.75 1.64
CA LEU A 126 -10.34 -6.73 1.23
C LEU A 126 -11.73 -7.36 0.96
N ALA A 127 -11.76 -8.55 0.35
CA ALA A 127 -13.00 -9.29 0.15
C ALA A 127 -13.64 -9.69 1.48
N ILE A 128 -12.86 -10.05 2.50
CA ILE A 128 -13.36 -10.32 3.85
C ILE A 128 -13.90 -9.02 4.46
N LEU A 129 -13.12 -7.94 4.44
CA LEU A 129 -13.45 -6.67 5.06
C LEU A 129 -14.77 -6.07 4.53
N LEU A 130 -15.06 -6.24 3.23
CA LEU A 130 -16.33 -5.79 2.65
C LEU A 130 -17.58 -6.51 3.16
N ARG A 131 -17.42 -7.64 3.88
CA ARG A 131 -18.51 -8.45 4.41
C ARG A 131 -18.68 -8.29 5.93
N VAL A 132 -17.81 -7.53 6.58
CA VAL A 132 -17.86 -7.23 8.02
C VAL A 132 -18.66 -5.95 8.23
#